data_AF-A0A9E5FMR7-F1
#
_entry.id   AF-A0A9E5FMR7-F1
#
_cell.length_a   1.000
_cell.length_b   1.000
_cell.length_c   1.000
_cell.angle_alpha   90.00
_cell.angle_beta   90.00
_cell.angle_gamma   90.00
#
_symmetry.space_group_name_H-M   'P 1'
#
loop_
_entity.id
_entity.type
_entity.pdbx_description
1 polymer ?
#
loop_
_entity_poly.entity_id
_entity_poly.type
_entity_poly.pdbx_seq_one_letter_code
_entity_poly.pdbx_strand_id
1 'polypeptide(L)'
;MTSETPVQKPKIAKTKRWKRVLKYSYLTALHILAGIAAFLIFTALAVKFKWTNDKGDVDMNNRYYEDIANKYGKDLKTDSLSMVKDEYIMFQKLGILAKYYPQNAKIILDAYQQEKNIYTGLRMLDAISVMLKKNKAFMREMNAIRAKDNISNQSAYEWSNYKVWKDFCKTIAKDKASIDSVSRLTGVESRIIVMCVVGEQLRMFNSGREKFKQYVYPYTRLMMPTNRGYGVSGILEHTAIRIERTLFNKDDPFYAGDYFQKCINVNDSFPQVINDTIAAHKHKTIQRLIKGGDHYYSYLYTAFLMRQFQSHWERANLDLSNRPEILGTLFNLGYQKSKPKKNPEVGGSTFKVGERDYTFGGLCFEFYYSGELQKEFPVTGRGFIPVKELESKNKEWLEAIKKRIEEQKEEAEKLLLLQQEGN
;
A
#
# COMPACT_ATOMS: atom_id res chain seq x y z
N MET A 1 -46.37 -21.29 113.11
CA MET A 1 -46.72 -22.70 113.34
C MET A 1 -47.88 -23.01 112.40
N THR A 2 -47.64 -23.63 111.24
CA THR A 2 -47.65 -25.10 110.96
C THR A 2 -49.07 -25.69 110.96
N SER A 3 -49.50 -26.58 110.05
CA SER A 3 -48.91 -27.14 108.81
C SER A 3 -49.93 -28.03 108.06
N GLU A 4 -49.86 -28.03 106.72
CA GLU A 4 -50.14 -29.11 105.75
C GLU A 4 -51.48 -29.92 105.67
N THR A 5 -51.75 -30.40 104.45
CA THR A 5 -52.93 -31.13 103.91
C THR A 5 -52.68 -32.64 103.76
N PRO A 6 -53.68 -33.43 103.30
CA PRO A 6 -53.38 -34.37 102.19
C PRO A 6 -54.50 -34.57 101.13
N VAL A 7 -54.17 -35.30 100.04
CA VAL A 7 -54.90 -35.42 98.75
C VAL A 7 -54.96 -36.89 98.24
N GLN A 8 -55.95 -37.25 97.39
CA GLN A 8 -56.08 -38.55 96.66
C GLN A 8 -55.98 -38.43 95.12
N LYS A 9 -55.67 -39.53 94.37
CA LYS A 9 -55.63 -39.59 92.87
C LYS A 9 -55.90 -40.99 92.20
N PRO A 10 -56.16 -41.09 90.86
CA PRO A 10 -57.00 -42.14 90.19
C PRO A 10 -56.41 -42.86 88.91
N LYS A 11 -57.22 -43.26 87.88
CA LYS A 11 -56.86 -44.05 86.63
C LYS A 11 -57.44 -43.49 85.28
N ILE A 12 -56.89 -43.85 84.08
CA ILE A 12 -57.16 -43.26 82.72
C ILE A 12 -57.10 -44.26 81.48
N ALA A 13 -57.64 -43.88 80.30
CA ALA A 13 -57.80 -44.64 79.01
C ALA A 13 -56.93 -44.18 77.78
N LYS A 14 -57.12 -44.76 76.56
CA LYS A 14 -56.04 -44.85 75.53
C LYS A 14 -56.22 -44.28 74.10
N THR A 15 -57.42 -44.03 73.56
CA THR A 15 -57.71 -44.06 72.09
C THR A 15 -57.14 -42.95 71.15
N LYS A 16 -56.46 -41.92 71.66
CA LYS A 16 -56.35 -40.57 71.03
C LYS A 16 -55.26 -40.36 69.95
N ARG A 17 -54.62 -41.41 69.40
CA ARG A 17 -53.25 -41.32 68.81
C ARG A 17 -53.15 -41.12 67.28
N TRP A 18 -53.87 -41.86 66.44
CA TRP A 18 -53.64 -41.87 64.97
C TRP A 18 -54.02 -40.55 64.27
N LYS A 19 -55.19 -39.97 64.58
CA LYS A 19 -55.63 -38.66 64.05
C LYS A 19 -54.67 -37.50 64.37
N ARG A 20 -53.76 -37.65 65.36
CA ARG A 20 -52.71 -36.65 65.64
C ARG A 20 -51.58 -36.72 64.62
N VAL A 21 -51.10 -37.92 64.27
CA VAL A 21 -49.94 -38.10 63.38
C VAL A 21 -50.22 -37.47 62.00
N LEU A 22 -51.37 -37.77 61.42
CA LEU A 22 -51.76 -37.28 60.10
C LEU A 22 -52.03 -35.75 60.09
N LYS A 23 -52.51 -35.20 61.21
CA LYS A 23 -52.60 -33.74 61.41
C LYS A 23 -51.22 -33.09 61.49
N TYR A 24 -50.26 -33.70 62.20
CA TYR A 24 -48.90 -33.17 62.30
C TYR A 24 -48.15 -33.25 60.97
N SER A 25 -48.23 -34.36 60.22
CA SER A 25 -47.57 -34.46 58.91
C SER A 25 -48.11 -33.46 57.89
N TYR A 26 -49.42 -33.24 57.85
CA TYR A 26 -50.04 -32.20 57.02
C TYR A 26 -49.56 -30.80 57.42
N LEU A 27 -49.52 -30.49 58.72
CA LEU A 27 -48.99 -29.22 59.21
C LEU A 27 -47.51 -29.04 58.85
N THR A 28 -46.66 -30.06 59.02
CA THR A 28 -45.24 -29.99 58.63
C THR A 28 -45.07 -29.71 57.14
N ALA A 29 -45.80 -30.41 56.27
CA ALA A 29 -45.76 -30.16 54.82
C ALA A 29 -46.22 -28.73 54.47
N LEU A 30 -47.28 -28.24 55.11
CA LEU A 30 -47.78 -26.87 54.95
C LEU A 30 -46.72 -25.83 55.37
N HIS A 31 -46.00 -26.06 56.47
CA HIS A 31 -44.95 -25.13 56.94
C HIS A 31 -43.72 -25.15 56.02
N ILE A 32 -43.36 -26.29 55.45
CA ILE A 32 -42.28 -26.37 54.44
C ILE A 32 -42.66 -25.60 53.18
N LEU A 33 -43.87 -25.81 52.65
CA LEU A 33 -44.38 -25.07 51.49
C LEU A 33 -44.48 -23.56 51.76
N ALA A 34 -44.94 -23.16 52.95
CA ALA A 34 -44.97 -21.77 53.37
C ALA A 34 -43.56 -21.16 53.48
N GLY A 35 -42.57 -21.93 53.97
CA GLY A 35 -41.17 -21.51 54.01
C GLY A 35 -40.57 -21.30 52.63
N ILE A 36 -40.83 -22.22 51.68
CA ILE A 36 -40.39 -22.09 50.28
C ILE A 36 -41.07 -20.88 49.62
N ALA A 37 -42.39 -20.70 49.81
CA ALA A 37 -43.12 -19.55 49.29
C ALA A 37 -42.60 -18.22 49.87
N ALA A 38 -42.33 -18.16 51.18
CA ALA A 38 -41.75 -16.99 51.83
C ALA A 38 -40.33 -16.68 51.28
N PHE A 39 -39.50 -17.70 51.06
CA PHE A 39 -38.18 -17.53 50.45
C PHE A 39 -38.27 -16.99 49.01
N LEU A 40 -39.16 -17.55 48.17
CA LEU A 40 -39.38 -17.08 46.79
C LEU A 40 -39.96 -15.66 46.74
N ILE A 41 -40.86 -15.31 47.67
CA ILE A 41 -41.36 -13.94 47.83
C ILE A 41 -40.22 -13.01 48.26
N PHE A 42 -39.39 -13.41 49.22
CA PHE A 42 -38.28 -12.58 49.70
C PHE A 42 -37.20 -12.34 48.63
N THR A 43 -36.85 -13.36 47.84
CA THR A 43 -35.91 -13.19 46.71
C THR A 43 -36.51 -12.34 45.60
N ALA A 44 -37.79 -12.53 45.26
CA ALA A 44 -38.49 -11.66 44.30
C ALA A 44 -38.57 -10.20 44.78
N LEU A 45 -38.77 -9.97 46.08
CA LEU A 45 -38.72 -8.63 46.70
C LEU A 45 -37.30 -8.06 46.65
N ALA A 46 -36.27 -8.83 46.99
CA ALA A 46 -34.87 -8.38 46.95
C ALA A 46 -34.46 -7.95 45.53
N VAL A 47 -34.87 -8.68 44.49
CA VAL A 47 -34.67 -8.30 43.08
C VAL A 47 -35.50 -7.07 42.71
N LYS A 48 -36.81 -7.04 43.05
CA LYS A 48 -37.72 -5.92 42.72
C LYS A 48 -37.29 -4.60 43.37
N PHE A 49 -36.78 -4.65 44.60
CA PHE A 49 -36.25 -3.50 45.34
C PHE A 49 -34.75 -3.28 45.12
N LYS A 50 -34.12 -4.01 44.18
CA LYS A 50 -32.71 -3.84 43.80
C LYS A 50 -31.72 -3.99 44.97
N TRP A 51 -32.07 -4.77 45.98
CA TRP A 51 -31.20 -5.05 47.13
C TRP A 51 -29.96 -5.86 46.75
N THR A 52 -30.02 -6.59 45.64
CA THR A 52 -28.92 -7.34 45.02
C THR A 52 -28.28 -6.62 43.83
N ASN A 53 -28.60 -5.33 43.60
CA ASN A 53 -27.85 -4.55 42.63
C ASN A 53 -26.51 -4.13 43.25
N ASP A 54 -25.43 -4.75 42.77
CA ASP A 54 -24.09 -4.20 42.96
C ASP A 54 -24.07 -2.76 42.40
N LYS A 55 -23.73 -1.81 43.27
CA LYS A 55 -23.39 -0.45 42.84
C LYS A 55 -22.04 -0.56 42.14
N GLY A 56 -22.05 -0.62 40.81
CA GLY A 56 -20.82 -0.72 40.02
C GLY A 56 -19.82 0.37 40.42
N ASP A 57 -18.57 -0.03 40.64
CA ASP A 57 -17.50 0.87 41.05
C ASP A 57 -17.15 1.88 39.95
N VAL A 58 -16.75 3.08 40.37
CA VAL A 58 -16.23 4.14 39.47
C VAL A 58 -14.73 3.95 39.30
N ASP A 59 -14.26 3.86 38.05
CA ASP A 59 -12.84 3.68 37.76
C ASP A 59 -12.00 4.84 38.30
N MET A 60 -10.84 4.54 38.91
CA MET A 60 -9.91 5.55 39.45
C MET A 60 -9.39 6.55 38.40
N ASN A 61 -9.55 6.26 37.11
CA ASN A 61 -9.20 7.11 35.99
C ASN A 61 -10.40 7.85 35.37
N ASN A 62 -11.61 7.77 35.93
CA ASN A 62 -12.83 8.35 35.33
C ASN A 62 -12.64 9.81 34.89
N ARG A 63 -11.98 10.63 35.71
CA ARG A 63 -11.63 12.02 35.37
C ARG A 63 -10.75 12.15 34.12
N TYR A 64 -9.79 11.25 33.90
CA TYR A 64 -8.97 11.25 32.69
C TYR A 64 -9.77 10.80 31.46
N TYR A 65 -10.71 9.87 31.63
CA TYR A 65 -11.62 9.47 30.54
C TYR A 65 -12.54 10.64 30.13
N GLU A 66 -13.04 11.38 31.11
CA GLU A 66 -13.84 12.59 30.91
C GLU A 66 -13.03 13.73 30.26
N ASP A 67 -11.79 13.99 30.70
CA ASP A 67 -10.88 14.95 30.04
C ASP A 67 -10.61 14.56 28.56
N ILE A 68 -10.35 13.28 28.28
CA ILE A 68 -10.15 12.78 26.90
C ILE A 68 -11.43 12.93 26.07
N ALA A 69 -12.59 12.59 26.63
CA ALA A 69 -13.88 12.75 25.94
C ALA A 69 -14.17 14.22 25.61
N ASN A 70 -13.99 15.13 26.59
CA ASN A 70 -14.20 16.56 26.42
C ASN A 70 -13.26 17.18 25.37
N LYS A 71 -11.99 16.74 25.34
CA LYS A 71 -10.96 17.21 24.41
C LYS A 71 -11.25 16.86 22.94
N TYR A 72 -11.89 15.71 22.69
CA TYR A 72 -12.12 15.18 21.33
C TYR A 72 -13.61 15.01 20.97
N GLY A 73 -14.53 15.54 21.77
CA GLY A 73 -15.98 15.26 21.70
C GLY A 73 -16.84 16.36 21.06
N LYS A 74 -16.25 17.48 20.65
CA LYS A 74 -16.92 18.54 19.88
C LYS A 74 -16.37 18.54 18.45
N ASP A 75 -17.23 18.79 17.47
CA ASP A 75 -16.88 18.76 16.04
C ASP A 75 -15.64 19.61 15.74
N LEU A 76 -14.51 18.95 15.50
CA LEU A 76 -13.24 19.57 15.18
C LEU A 76 -13.25 20.06 13.72
N LYS A 77 -13.95 21.18 13.51
CA LYS A 77 -13.79 22.04 12.32
C LYS A 77 -12.51 22.87 12.48
N THR A 78 -11.38 22.19 12.54
CA THR A 78 -10.04 22.78 12.58
C THR A 78 -9.59 23.16 11.17
N ASP A 79 -8.87 24.28 11.06
CA ASP A 79 -8.33 24.74 9.79
C ASP A 79 -7.11 23.89 9.33
N SER A 80 -6.69 24.06 8.09
CA SER A 80 -5.55 23.31 7.54
C SER A 80 -4.21 23.56 8.26
N LEU A 81 -4.07 24.65 9.01
CA LEU A 81 -2.83 24.96 9.77
C LEU A 81 -2.80 24.23 11.11
N SER A 82 -3.93 24.19 11.81
CA SER A 82 -4.12 23.43 13.05
C SER A 82 -4.02 21.92 12.79
N MET A 83 -4.57 21.41 11.69
CA MET A 83 -4.39 20.00 11.28
C MET A 83 -2.91 19.61 11.14
N VAL A 84 -2.06 20.43 10.50
CA VAL A 84 -0.61 20.14 10.37
C VAL A 84 0.10 20.18 11.72
N LYS A 85 -0.31 21.07 12.63
CA LYS A 85 0.22 21.12 14.01
C LYS A 85 -0.18 19.86 14.81
N ASP A 86 -1.43 19.42 14.70
CA ASP A 86 -1.95 18.23 15.36
C ASP A 86 -1.30 16.95 14.81
N GLU A 87 -1.08 16.85 13.49
CA GLU A 87 -0.38 15.73 12.85
C GLU A 87 1.08 15.63 13.32
N TYR A 88 1.80 16.75 13.36
CA TYR A 88 3.15 16.81 13.92
C TYR A 88 3.18 16.35 15.39
N ILE A 89 2.25 16.84 16.22
CA ILE A 89 2.16 16.41 17.63
C ILE A 89 1.88 14.90 17.70
N MET A 90 0.97 14.39 16.87
CA MET A 90 0.61 12.97 16.84
C MET A 90 1.81 12.09 16.49
N PHE A 91 2.58 12.43 15.46
CA PHE A 91 3.80 11.70 15.10
C PHE A 91 4.92 11.82 16.16
N GLN A 92 5.09 12.97 16.81
CA GLN A 92 6.03 13.11 17.93
C GLN A 92 5.64 12.19 19.10
N LYS A 93 4.36 12.21 19.51
CA LYS A 93 3.82 11.33 20.55
C LYS A 93 3.98 9.84 20.19
N LEU A 94 3.73 9.51 18.94
CA LEU A 94 3.87 8.16 18.40
C LEU A 94 5.33 7.68 18.41
N GLY A 95 6.29 8.56 18.09
CA GLY A 95 7.72 8.27 18.17
C GLY A 95 8.19 8.02 19.60
N ILE A 96 7.72 8.82 20.56
CA ILE A 96 7.96 8.55 21.99
C ILE A 96 7.35 7.21 22.39
N LEU A 97 6.12 6.92 21.97
CA LEU A 97 5.51 5.62 22.27
C LEU A 97 6.33 4.47 21.65
N ALA A 98 6.82 4.61 20.43
CA ALA A 98 7.59 3.57 19.74
C ALA A 98 8.90 3.22 20.48
N LYS A 99 9.53 4.19 21.16
CA LYS A 99 10.72 3.99 22.00
C LYS A 99 10.46 3.08 23.21
N TYR A 100 9.26 3.09 23.77
CA TYR A 100 8.90 2.32 24.98
C TYR A 100 8.04 1.08 24.68
N TYR A 101 7.11 1.17 23.73
CA TYR A 101 6.12 0.15 23.37
C TYR A 101 5.88 0.15 21.85
N PRO A 102 6.83 -0.38 21.04
CA PRO A 102 6.75 -0.34 19.57
C PRO A 102 5.50 -1.04 19.01
N GLN A 103 5.01 -2.10 19.65
CA GLN A 103 3.79 -2.79 19.23
C GLN A 103 2.55 -1.89 19.32
N ASN A 104 2.41 -1.11 20.39
CA ASN A 104 1.28 -0.18 20.54
C ASN A 104 1.39 1.01 19.57
N ALA A 105 2.61 1.52 19.34
CA ALA A 105 2.83 2.53 18.32
C ALA A 105 2.44 2.03 16.92
N LYS A 106 2.79 0.78 16.58
CA LYS A 106 2.35 0.16 15.31
C LYS A 106 0.82 0.10 15.20
N ILE A 107 0.12 -0.40 16.23
CA ILE A 107 -1.35 -0.51 16.22
C ILE A 107 -2.02 0.86 16.00
N ILE A 108 -1.51 1.92 16.65
CA ILE A 108 -2.03 3.29 16.47
C ILE A 108 -1.73 3.83 15.06
N LEU A 109 -0.53 3.56 14.53
CA LEU A 109 -0.17 3.96 13.18
C LEU A 109 -1.05 3.26 12.14
N ASP A 110 -1.28 1.96 12.29
CA ASP A 110 -2.13 1.16 11.39
C ASP A 110 -3.59 1.68 11.41
N ALA A 111 -4.13 2.00 12.59
CA ALA A 111 -5.46 2.62 12.73
C ALA A 111 -5.54 4.00 12.06
N TYR A 112 -4.55 4.89 12.30
CA TYR A 112 -4.47 6.18 11.63
C TYR A 112 -4.34 6.03 10.10
N GLN A 113 -3.57 5.04 9.62
CA GLN A 113 -3.43 4.79 8.19
C GLN A 113 -4.74 4.35 7.53
N GLN A 114 -5.63 3.65 8.25
CA GLN A 114 -6.94 3.23 7.75
C GLN A 114 -7.96 4.38 7.78
N GLU A 115 -8.13 5.05 8.92
CA GLU A 115 -9.17 6.09 9.10
C GLU A 115 -8.79 7.46 8.54
N LYS A 116 -7.48 7.76 8.43
CA LYS A 116 -6.93 9.10 8.18
C LYS A 116 -7.35 10.16 9.22
N ASN A 117 -7.86 9.74 10.37
CA ASN A 117 -8.31 10.62 11.44
C ASN A 117 -7.21 10.86 12.48
N ILE A 118 -6.60 12.04 12.44
CA ILE A 118 -5.55 12.46 13.40
C ILE A 118 -6.06 12.40 14.84
N TYR A 119 -7.33 12.74 15.06
CA TYR A 119 -7.93 12.79 16.39
C TYR A 119 -8.22 11.42 16.97
N THR A 120 -8.50 10.40 16.16
CA THR A 120 -8.51 9.00 16.63
C THR A 120 -7.13 8.62 17.15
N GLY A 121 -6.07 8.84 16.35
CA GLY A 121 -4.69 8.53 16.75
C GLY A 121 -4.25 9.26 18.04
N LEU A 122 -4.53 10.56 18.13
CA LEU A 122 -4.27 11.35 19.33
C LEU A 122 -5.05 10.86 20.57
N ARG A 123 -6.33 10.47 20.40
CA ARG A 123 -7.15 9.90 21.47
C ARG A 123 -6.59 8.55 21.97
N MET A 124 -6.12 7.70 21.06
CA MET A 124 -5.46 6.44 21.42
C MET A 124 -4.13 6.67 22.18
N LEU A 125 -3.34 7.66 21.77
CA LEU A 125 -2.09 8.04 22.45
C LEU A 125 -2.33 8.61 23.85
N ASP A 126 -3.38 9.42 24.03
CA ASP A 126 -3.75 9.94 25.34
C ASP A 126 -4.31 8.82 26.25
N ALA A 127 -5.07 7.86 25.73
CA ALA A 127 -5.52 6.68 26.48
C ALA A 127 -4.33 5.82 26.97
N ILE A 128 -3.31 5.60 26.13
CA ILE A 128 -2.06 4.95 26.56
C ILE A 128 -1.32 5.78 27.62
N SER A 129 -1.37 7.11 27.54
CA SER A 129 -0.75 7.98 28.55
C SER A 129 -1.42 7.85 29.92
N VAL A 130 -2.72 7.57 29.98
CA VAL A 130 -3.42 7.21 31.25
C VAL A 130 -2.88 5.88 31.81
N MET A 131 -2.72 4.86 30.97
CA MET A 131 -2.16 3.56 31.38
C MET A 131 -0.71 3.69 31.88
N LEU A 132 0.10 4.51 31.21
CA LEU A 132 1.51 4.72 31.51
C LEU A 132 1.78 5.85 32.51
N LYS A 133 0.76 6.41 33.17
CA LYS A 133 0.88 7.58 34.08
C LYS A 133 1.91 7.43 35.20
N LYS A 134 2.22 6.19 35.62
CA LYS A 134 3.26 5.89 36.64
C LYS A 134 4.69 5.89 36.07
N ASN A 135 4.88 5.75 34.76
CA ASN A 135 6.18 5.82 34.11
C ASN A 135 6.60 7.29 33.95
N LYS A 136 7.34 7.79 34.95
CA LYS A 136 7.81 9.19 34.99
C LYS A 136 8.67 9.58 33.79
N ALA A 137 9.47 8.66 33.23
CA ALA A 137 10.33 8.95 32.09
C ALA A 137 9.51 9.16 30.81
N PHE A 138 8.60 8.23 30.51
CA PHE A 138 7.64 8.34 29.42
C PHE A 138 6.78 9.62 29.54
N MET A 139 6.18 9.86 30.71
CA MET A 139 5.34 11.05 30.92
C MET A 139 6.13 12.36 30.80
N ARG A 140 7.40 12.39 31.23
CA ARG A 140 8.27 13.58 31.05
C ARG A 140 8.52 13.87 29.58
N GLU A 141 8.83 12.86 28.77
CA GLU A 141 9.02 13.03 27.32
C GLU A 141 7.69 13.42 26.64
N MET A 142 6.59 12.76 26.97
CA MET A 142 5.26 13.02 26.42
C MET A 142 4.79 14.46 26.68
N ASN A 143 5.00 14.97 27.90
CA ASN A 143 4.66 16.33 28.30
C ASN A 143 5.64 17.40 27.78
N ALA A 144 6.81 17.00 27.27
CA ALA A 144 7.78 17.93 26.68
C ALA A 144 7.45 18.29 25.22
N ILE A 145 6.57 17.53 24.55
CA ILE A 145 6.10 17.87 23.20
C ILE A 145 5.32 19.19 23.24
N ARG A 146 5.75 20.13 22.39
CA ARG A 146 5.06 21.39 22.13
C ARG A 146 4.80 21.52 20.64
N ALA A 147 3.73 22.21 20.26
CA ALA A 147 3.55 22.67 18.90
C ALA A 147 4.74 23.56 18.52
N LYS A 148 5.29 23.37 17.31
CA LYS A 148 6.28 24.28 16.74
C LYS A 148 5.52 25.35 15.95
N ASP A 149 5.94 26.61 16.01
CA ASP A 149 5.18 27.69 15.35
C ASP A 149 5.24 27.59 13.83
N ASN A 150 6.44 27.28 13.31
CA ASN A 150 6.72 27.12 11.88
C ASN A 150 6.96 25.64 11.56
N ILE A 151 5.89 24.90 11.23
CA ILE A 151 5.94 23.53 10.72
C ILE A 151 5.74 23.60 9.21
N SER A 152 6.70 23.05 8.45
CA SER A 152 6.55 22.94 7.00
C SER A 152 5.64 21.75 6.67
N ASN A 153 4.66 21.97 5.79
CA ASN A 153 3.87 20.92 5.15
C ASN A 153 4.43 20.57 3.75
N GLN A 154 5.74 20.76 3.56
CA GLN A 154 6.44 20.43 2.32
C GLN A 154 7.24 19.13 2.48
N SER A 155 7.27 18.36 1.41
CA SER A 155 8.15 17.21 1.24
C SER A 155 9.62 17.64 1.30
N ALA A 156 10.47 16.79 1.88
CA ALA A 156 11.92 16.93 1.79
C ALA A 156 12.43 16.78 0.33
N TYR A 157 11.63 16.16 -0.54
CA TYR A 157 11.90 16.07 -1.97
C TYR A 157 11.31 17.30 -2.68
N GLU A 158 12.17 18.28 -3.01
CA GLU A 158 11.78 19.57 -3.61
C GLU A 158 10.88 19.40 -4.84
N TRP A 159 11.18 18.42 -5.70
CA TRP A 159 10.42 18.13 -6.91
C TRP A 159 8.97 17.71 -6.64
N SER A 160 8.66 17.11 -5.48
CA SER A 160 7.30 16.64 -5.17
C SER A 160 6.36 17.74 -4.65
N ASN A 161 6.93 18.89 -4.25
CA ASN A 161 6.18 20.06 -3.77
C ASN A 161 5.45 20.82 -4.89
N TYR A 162 5.86 20.69 -6.15
CA TYR A 162 5.26 21.42 -7.27
C TYR A 162 3.88 20.89 -7.66
N LYS A 163 2.96 21.78 -8.03
CA LYS A 163 1.63 21.39 -8.55
C LYS A 163 1.73 20.45 -9.77
N VAL A 164 2.71 20.67 -10.65
CA VAL A 164 2.97 19.85 -11.84
C VAL A 164 3.24 18.39 -11.46
N TRP A 165 3.95 18.13 -10.36
CA TRP A 165 4.15 16.77 -9.86
C TRP A 165 2.83 16.09 -9.49
N LYS A 166 1.95 16.80 -8.78
CA LYS A 166 0.64 16.27 -8.37
C LYS A 166 -0.28 15.96 -9.56
N ASP A 167 -0.18 16.73 -10.65
CA ASP A 167 -0.92 16.47 -11.88
C ASP A 167 -0.29 15.32 -12.71
N PHE A 168 1.04 15.19 -12.71
CA PHE A 168 1.74 14.02 -13.24
C PHE A 168 1.33 12.73 -12.50
N CYS A 169 1.33 12.72 -11.17
CA CYS A 169 0.91 11.58 -10.35
C CYS A 169 -0.50 11.10 -10.69
N LYS A 170 -1.47 12.03 -10.83
CA LYS A 170 -2.83 11.71 -11.28
C LYS A 170 -2.92 11.16 -12.70
N THR A 171 -1.92 11.44 -13.53
CA THR A 171 -1.88 10.99 -14.92
C THR A 171 -1.26 9.59 -15.00
N ILE A 172 -0.08 9.38 -14.43
CA ILE A 172 0.59 8.07 -14.41
C ILE A 172 -0.21 7.01 -13.62
N ALA A 173 -1.00 7.41 -12.62
CA ALA A 173 -1.92 6.51 -11.91
C ALA A 173 -3.05 5.94 -12.80
N LYS A 174 -3.42 6.59 -13.91
CA LYS A 174 -4.41 6.04 -14.87
C LYS A 174 -3.83 4.88 -15.66
N ASP A 175 -2.53 4.91 -15.91
CA ASP A 175 -1.79 3.92 -16.67
C ASP A 175 -1.39 2.70 -15.83
N LYS A 176 -1.78 2.66 -14.55
CA LYS A 176 -1.45 1.60 -13.59
C LYS A 176 -1.71 0.19 -14.14
N ALA A 177 -2.86 -0.01 -14.79
CA ALA A 177 -3.22 -1.32 -15.37
C ALA A 177 -2.23 -1.77 -16.47
N SER A 178 -1.77 -0.86 -17.33
CA SER A 178 -0.78 -1.14 -18.37
C SER A 178 0.60 -1.40 -17.77
N ILE A 179 1.01 -0.59 -16.79
CA ILE A 179 2.30 -0.73 -16.09
C ILE A 179 2.35 -2.05 -15.32
N ASP A 180 1.30 -2.40 -14.58
CA ASP A 180 1.22 -3.67 -13.84
C ASP A 180 1.16 -4.87 -14.79
N SER A 181 0.52 -4.74 -15.95
CA SER A 181 0.51 -5.79 -16.98
C SER A 181 1.91 -6.04 -17.53
N VAL A 182 2.67 -4.98 -17.85
CA VAL A 182 4.09 -5.10 -18.24
C VAL A 182 4.94 -5.67 -17.11
N SER A 183 4.72 -5.24 -15.87
CA SER A 183 5.43 -5.72 -14.68
C SER A 183 5.22 -7.22 -14.45
N ARG A 184 3.96 -7.69 -14.51
CA ARG A 184 3.61 -9.12 -14.46
C ARG A 184 4.25 -9.94 -15.60
N LEU A 185 4.28 -9.37 -16.80
CA LEU A 185 4.80 -10.05 -17.98
C LEU A 185 6.34 -10.14 -17.96
N THR A 186 7.02 -9.03 -17.68
CA THR A 186 8.49 -8.91 -17.78
C THR A 186 9.21 -9.24 -16.47
N GLY A 187 8.47 -9.32 -15.36
CA GLY A 187 9.02 -9.45 -14.02
C GLY A 187 9.85 -8.26 -13.56
N VAL A 188 9.78 -7.11 -14.24
CA VAL A 188 10.40 -5.87 -13.79
C VAL A 188 9.38 -5.13 -12.95
N GLU A 189 9.76 -4.77 -11.73
CA GLU A 189 8.87 -4.08 -10.79
C GLU A 189 8.24 -2.81 -11.38
N SER A 190 6.92 -2.63 -11.20
CA SER A 190 6.17 -1.46 -11.68
C SER A 190 6.83 -0.14 -11.31
N ARG A 191 7.42 -0.04 -10.11
CA ARG A 191 8.14 1.14 -9.61
C ARG A 191 9.45 1.41 -10.35
N ILE A 192 10.20 0.38 -10.77
CA ILE A 192 11.39 0.53 -11.63
C ILE A 192 10.99 1.08 -13.00
N ILE A 193 9.88 0.62 -13.58
CA ILE A 193 9.36 1.15 -14.85
C ILE A 193 8.99 2.63 -14.68
N VAL A 194 8.27 2.98 -13.61
CA VAL A 194 7.82 4.35 -13.35
C VAL A 194 8.97 5.30 -13.03
N MET A 195 10.05 4.88 -12.35
CA MET A 195 11.18 5.79 -12.06
C MET A 195 11.86 6.32 -13.33
N CYS A 196 11.98 5.49 -14.38
CA CYS A 196 12.51 5.91 -15.68
C CYS A 196 11.60 6.94 -16.36
N VAL A 197 10.28 6.75 -16.29
CA VAL A 197 9.28 7.70 -16.79
C VAL A 197 9.35 9.02 -16.01
N VAL A 198 9.43 8.96 -14.68
CA VAL A 198 9.57 10.12 -13.79
C VAL A 198 10.82 10.93 -14.15
N GLY A 199 11.96 10.26 -14.31
CA GLY A 199 13.22 10.90 -14.68
C GLY A 199 13.12 11.66 -16.00
N GLU A 200 12.55 11.03 -17.04
CA GLU A 200 12.41 11.67 -18.36
C GLU A 200 11.37 12.79 -18.38
N GLN A 201 10.21 12.62 -17.75
CA GLN A 201 9.19 13.66 -17.71
C GLN A 201 9.71 14.90 -16.93
N LEU A 202 10.35 14.72 -15.77
CA LEU A 202 10.96 15.84 -15.01
C LEU A 202 12.12 16.50 -15.75
N ARG A 203 12.95 15.74 -16.47
CA ARG A 203 14.00 16.28 -17.35
C ARG A 203 13.40 17.12 -18.48
N MET A 204 12.36 16.61 -19.15
CA MET A 204 11.65 17.31 -20.22
C MET A 204 11.03 18.63 -19.71
N PHE A 205 10.30 18.58 -18.60
CA PHE A 205 9.65 19.75 -17.99
C PHE A 205 10.62 20.91 -17.74
N ASN A 206 11.81 20.63 -17.19
CA ASN A 206 12.78 21.68 -16.88
C ASN A 206 13.53 22.20 -18.09
N SER A 207 13.84 21.34 -19.07
CA SER A 207 14.54 21.74 -20.31
C SER A 207 13.72 22.64 -21.25
N GLY A 208 12.38 22.69 -21.07
CA GLY A 208 11.46 23.35 -22.01
C GLY A 208 10.93 24.73 -21.60
N ARG A 209 11.30 25.27 -20.43
CA ARG A 209 10.56 26.28 -19.63
C ARG A 209 10.00 27.52 -20.35
N GLU A 210 10.52 27.90 -21.51
CA GLU A 210 10.00 28.99 -22.36
C GLU A 210 9.02 28.50 -23.45
N LYS A 211 9.43 27.60 -24.35
CA LYS A 211 8.53 27.02 -25.38
C LYS A 211 7.33 26.29 -24.77
N PHE A 212 7.52 25.74 -23.58
CA PHE A 212 6.52 25.02 -22.80
C PHE A 212 5.33 25.90 -22.38
N LYS A 213 5.54 27.21 -22.16
CA LYS A 213 4.46 28.16 -21.86
C LYS A 213 3.56 28.49 -23.06
N GLN A 214 4.04 28.24 -24.29
CA GLN A 214 3.33 28.63 -25.52
C GLN A 214 2.34 27.58 -26.04
N TYR A 215 2.40 26.32 -25.58
CA TYR A 215 1.66 25.22 -26.22
C TYR A 215 0.86 24.27 -25.33
N VAL A 216 1.01 24.22 -23.99
CA VAL A 216 0.28 23.23 -23.17
C VAL A 216 -0.18 23.74 -21.79
N TYR A 217 -1.47 24.01 -21.68
CA TYR A 217 -2.35 23.60 -20.56
C TYR A 217 -3.74 23.37 -21.21
N PRO A 218 -4.49 22.28 -20.93
CA PRO A 218 -4.56 21.60 -19.63
C PRO A 218 -4.01 20.18 -19.57
N TYR A 219 -3.47 19.84 -18.40
CA TYR A 219 -2.70 18.61 -18.16
C TYR A 219 -3.61 17.41 -17.95
N THR A 220 -3.73 16.58 -18.99
CA THR A 220 -4.53 15.34 -18.94
C THR A 220 -3.83 14.12 -19.54
N ARG A 221 -2.60 14.28 -20.07
CA ARG A 221 -1.85 13.27 -20.84
C ARG A 221 -0.35 13.39 -20.56
N LEU A 222 0.38 12.28 -20.66
CA LEU A 222 1.85 12.23 -20.54
C LEU A 222 2.52 12.86 -21.78
N MET A 223 3.76 13.33 -21.64
CA MET A 223 4.46 14.01 -22.73
C MET A 223 5.22 13.04 -23.63
N MET A 224 5.03 13.21 -24.93
CA MET A 224 5.78 12.52 -25.98
C MET A 224 6.89 13.47 -26.48
N PRO A 225 8.18 13.09 -26.43
CA PRO A 225 9.24 13.94 -26.97
C PRO A 225 9.15 14.02 -28.49
N THR A 226 9.54 15.16 -29.07
CA THR A 226 9.64 15.34 -30.52
C THR A 226 11.09 15.13 -30.99
N ASN A 227 11.29 14.20 -31.92
CA ASN A 227 12.54 13.92 -32.65
C ASN A 227 13.82 13.71 -31.82
N ARG A 228 13.70 13.45 -30.51
CA ARG A 228 14.84 13.19 -29.60
C ARG A 228 14.63 11.98 -28.68
N GLY A 229 13.51 11.28 -28.80
CA GLY A 229 13.11 10.14 -27.97
C GLY A 229 11.63 9.85 -28.19
N TYR A 230 11.20 8.61 -27.94
CA TYR A 230 9.86 8.13 -28.27
C TYR A 230 9.16 7.50 -27.06
N GLY A 231 7.83 7.60 -27.05
CA GLY A 231 7.01 7.17 -25.93
C GLY A 231 7.14 8.06 -24.69
N VAL A 232 6.35 7.75 -23.67
CA VAL A 232 6.30 8.54 -22.41
C VAL A 232 7.57 8.39 -21.55
N SER A 233 8.41 7.41 -21.87
CA SER A 233 9.74 7.18 -21.28
C SER A 233 10.89 7.63 -22.19
N GLY A 234 10.63 8.32 -23.30
CA GLY A 234 11.66 9.03 -24.08
C GLY A 234 12.75 8.16 -24.72
N ILE A 235 12.45 6.91 -25.07
CA ILE A 235 13.42 5.95 -25.59
C ILE A 235 13.95 6.39 -26.96
N LEU A 236 15.28 6.49 -27.11
CA LEU A 236 15.93 6.86 -28.36
C LEU A 236 15.70 5.82 -29.47
N GLU A 237 15.63 6.26 -30.73
CA GLU A 237 15.39 5.39 -31.90
C GLU A 237 16.33 4.16 -31.93
N HIS A 238 17.64 4.41 -31.90
CA HIS A 238 18.66 3.37 -31.93
C HIS A 238 18.60 2.46 -30.69
N THR A 239 18.11 2.97 -29.55
CA THR A 239 17.89 2.18 -28.33
C THR A 239 16.68 1.28 -28.50
N ALA A 240 15.57 1.76 -29.04
CA ALA A 240 14.38 0.94 -29.33
C ALA A 240 14.68 -0.20 -30.31
N ILE A 241 15.39 0.10 -31.41
CA ILE A 241 15.84 -0.89 -32.40
C ILE A 241 16.81 -1.89 -31.75
N ARG A 242 17.75 -1.41 -30.90
CA ARG A 242 18.67 -2.31 -30.19
C ARG A 242 17.97 -3.19 -29.16
N ILE A 243 16.95 -2.70 -28.44
CA ILE A 243 16.15 -3.51 -27.51
C ILE A 243 15.58 -4.71 -28.25
N GLU A 244 14.87 -4.49 -29.37
CA GLU A 244 14.32 -5.59 -30.18
C GLU A 244 15.40 -6.56 -30.68
N ARG A 245 16.47 -6.05 -31.29
CA ARG A 245 17.58 -6.90 -31.78
C ARG A 245 18.17 -7.78 -30.66
N THR A 246 18.31 -7.22 -29.47
CA THR A 246 18.83 -7.88 -28.26
C THR A 246 17.82 -8.88 -27.66
N LEU A 247 16.51 -8.79 -27.98
CA LEU A 247 15.56 -9.85 -27.61
C LEU A 247 15.79 -11.12 -28.43
N PHE A 248 16.23 -11.02 -29.68
CA PHE A 248 16.39 -12.17 -30.59
C PHE A 248 17.83 -12.68 -30.73
N ASN A 249 18.85 -11.84 -30.50
CA ASN A 249 20.25 -12.24 -30.59
C ASN A 249 20.80 -12.87 -29.29
N LYS A 250 20.94 -14.20 -29.27
CA LYS A 250 21.43 -14.97 -28.10
C LYS A 250 22.88 -14.63 -27.70
N ASP A 251 23.69 -14.20 -28.66
CA ASP A 251 25.11 -13.87 -28.46
C ASP A 251 25.33 -12.42 -27.99
N ASP A 252 24.27 -11.60 -27.91
CA ASP A 252 24.37 -10.24 -27.36
C ASP A 252 24.62 -10.32 -25.84
N PRO A 253 25.63 -9.63 -25.28
CA PRO A 253 25.91 -9.67 -23.84
C PRO A 253 24.78 -9.11 -22.97
N PHE A 254 23.79 -8.43 -23.57
CA PHE A 254 22.58 -7.95 -22.92
C PHE A 254 21.37 -8.89 -23.10
N TYR A 255 21.53 -10.02 -23.79
CA TYR A 255 20.44 -10.99 -24.03
C TYR A 255 19.80 -11.45 -22.71
N ALA A 256 18.48 -11.38 -22.64
CA ALA A 256 17.72 -11.63 -21.41
C ALA A 256 17.10 -13.04 -21.30
N GLY A 257 17.20 -13.86 -22.34
CA GLY A 257 16.59 -15.19 -22.42
C GLY A 257 15.37 -15.26 -23.34
N ASP A 258 15.14 -16.46 -23.91
CA ASP A 258 14.11 -16.79 -24.90
C ASP A 258 12.68 -16.38 -24.47
N TYR A 259 12.40 -16.34 -23.17
CA TYR A 259 11.10 -15.94 -22.62
C TYR A 259 10.65 -14.55 -23.12
N PHE A 260 11.56 -13.57 -23.19
CA PHE A 260 11.20 -12.19 -23.53
C PHE A 260 10.87 -11.98 -25.01
N GLN A 261 11.29 -12.89 -25.90
CA GLN A 261 10.87 -12.89 -27.31
C GLN A 261 9.36 -13.08 -27.46
N LYS A 262 8.77 -13.87 -26.56
CA LYS A 262 7.33 -14.18 -26.53
C LYS A 262 6.50 -13.04 -25.93
N CYS A 263 7.17 -12.07 -25.29
CA CYS A 263 6.55 -10.93 -24.61
C CYS A 263 6.25 -9.74 -25.53
N ILE A 264 6.72 -9.76 -26.78
CA ILE A 264 6.50 -8.71 -27.79
C ILE A 264 5.71 -9.26 -28.98
N ASN A 265 4.67 -8.55 -29.42
CA ASN A 265 3.99 -8.93 -30.65
C ASN A 265 4.73 -8.36 -31.88
N VAL A 266 5.59 -9.16 -32.49
CA VAL A 266 6.30 -8.77 -33.72
C VAL A 266 5.37 -8.64 -34.94
N ASN A 267 4.19 -9.29 -34.89
CA ASN A 267 3.20 -9.34 -35.97
C ASN A 267 2.12 -8.25 -35.88
N ASP A 268 2.24 -7.26 -34.98
CA ASP A 268 1.33 -6.12 -34.92
C ASP A 268 1.18 -5.46 -36.32
N SER A 269 -0.07 -5.25 -36.71
CA SER A 269 -0.44 -4.33 -37.78
C SER A 269 -0.97 -3.02 -37.18
N PHE A 270 -0.49 -1.90 -37.71
CA PHE A 270 -0.98 -0.57 -37.36
C PHE A 270 -1.79 -0.06 -38.54
N PRO A 271 -3.13 -0.22 -38.56
CA PRO A 271 -3.96 0.17 -39.72
C PRO A 271 -3.92 1.69 -39.99
N GLN A 272 -3.47 2.48 -39.02
CA GLN A 272 -3.15 3.90 -39.15
C GLN A 272 -1.66 4.09 -38.86
N VAL A 273 -0.79 3.72 -39.80
CA VAL A 273 0.64 4.01 -39.72
C VAL A 273 0.83 5.52 -39.73
N ILE A 274 1.56 6.08 -38.76
CA ILE A 274 1.98 7.49 -38.82
C ILE A 274 3.01 7.61 -39.95
N ASN A 275 2.56 8.02 -41.13
CA ASN A 275 3.37 8.19 -42.34
C ASN A 275 3.61 9.69 -42.58
N ASP A 276 4.61 10.23 -41.89
CA ASP A 276 5.07 11.61 -42.04
C ASP A 276 6.48 11.67 -42.67
N THR A 277 7.10 12.84 -42.65
CA THR A 277 8.44 13.06 -43.22
C THR A 277 9.59 12.53 -42.34
N ILE A 278 9.30 12.01 -41.14
CA ILE A 278 10.33 11.56 -40.19
C ILE A 278 10.68 10.10 -40.50
N ALA A 279 11.89 9.86 -41.02
CA ALA A 279 12.34 8.54 -41.44
C ALA A 279 12.16 7.44 -40.37
N ALA A 280 12.46 7.78 -39.11
CA ALA A 280 12.31 6.88 -37.96
C ALA A 280 10.90 6.31 -37.80
N HIS A 281 9.86 7.09 -38.11
CA HIS A 281 8.47 6.64 -37.96
C HIS A 281 8.13 5.50 -38.94
N LYS A 282 8.89 5.29 -40.02
CA LYS A 282 8.70 4.17 -40.94
C LYS A 282 9.02 2.80 -40.29
N HIS A 283 9.75 2.77 -39.18
CA HIS A 283 10.04 1.55 -38.44
C HIS A 283 8.86 1.11 -37.55
N LYS A 284 8.40 -0.14 -37.68
CA LYS A 284 7.35 -0.74 -36.81
C LYS A 284 7.68 -0.61 -35.32
N THR A 285 8.95 -0.76 -34.97
CA THR A 285 9.51 -0.54 -33.63
C THR A 285 9.16 0.82 -33.06
N ILE A 286 9.24 1.87 -33.88
CA ILE A 286 8.95 3.25 -33.47
C ILE A 286 7.44 3.50 -33.48
N GLN A 287 6.69 2.96 -34.46
CA GLN A 287 5.21 2.99 -34.48
C GLN A 287 4.60 2.50 -33.14
N ARG A 288 5.13 1.42 -32.56
CA ARG A 288 4.72 0.94 -31.22
C ARG A 288 4.88 2.00 -30.12
N LEU A 289 5.93 2.80 -30.17
CA LEU A 289 6.23 3.82 -29.17
C LEU A 289 5.48 5.14 -29.38
N ILE A 290 5.04 5.45 -30.61
CA ILE A 290 4.33 6.70 -30.95
C ILE A 290 2.81 6.56 -31.11
N LYS A 291 2.28 5.32 -31.15
CA LYS A 291 0.84 5.07 -31.19
C LYS A 291 0.14 5.75 -30.01
N GLY A 292 -0.74 6.70 -30.30
CA GLY A 292 -1.59 7.32 -29.28
C GLY A 292 -2.62 6.33 -28.73
N GLY A 293 -2.86 6.36 -27.42
CA GLY A 293 -3.75 5.42 -26.73
C GLY A 293 -3.16 4.99 -25.40
N ASP A 294 -3.22 3.68 -25.10
CA ASP A 294 -2.45 3.14 -23.98
C ASP A 294 -0.94 3.24 -24.28
N HIS A 295 -0.15 3.63 -23.28
CA HIS A 295 1.30 3.73 -23.42
C HIS A 295 2.01 2.38 -23.17
N TYR A 296 1.31 1.25 -23.35
CA TYR A 296 1.80 -0.09 -22.97
C TYR A 296 3.18 -0.40 -23.54
N TYR A 297 3.40 -0.11 -24.83
CA TYR A 297 4.68 -0.36 -25.48
C TYR A 297 5.80 0.55 -24.97
N SER A 298 5.52 1.78 -24.54
CA SER A 298 6.52 2.61 -23.87
C SER A 298 7.01 1.94 -22.57
N TYR A 299 6.08 1.43 -21.77
CA TYR A 299 6.40 0.69 -20.55
C TYR A 299 7.11 -0.63 -20.83
N LEU A 300 6.66 -1.39 -21.85
CA LEU A 300 7.25 -2.68 -22.22
C LEU A 300 8.71 -2.55 -22.66
N TYR A 301 9.05 -1.58 -23.50
CA TYR A 301 10.43 -1.35 -23.93
C TYR A 301 11.30 -0.82 -22.79
N THR A 302 10.73 -0.01 -21.89
CA THR A 302 11.41 0.42 -20.66
C THR A 302 11.77 -0.79 -19.80
N ALA A 303 10.82 -1.70 -19.58
CA ALA A 303 11.04 -2.94 -18.83
C ALA A 303 12.05 -3.87 -19.52
N PHE A 304 11.97 -4.06 -20.85
CA PHE A 304 12.98 -4.84 -21.58
C PHE A 304 14.38 -4.25 -21.44
N LEU A 305 14.54 -2.93 -21.55
CA LEU A 305 15.84 -2.27 -21.37
C LEU A 305 16.40 -2.48 -19.95
N MET A 306 15.56 -2.33 -18.92
CA MET A 306 15.93 -2.62 -17.53
C MET A 306 16.34 -4.08 -17.34
N ARG A 307 15.58 -5.02 -17.90
CA ARG A 307 15.87 -6.45 -17.86
C ARG A 307 17.18 -6.79 -18.60
N GLN A 308 17.45 -6.14 -19.73
CA GLN A 308 18.67 -6.32 -20.50
C GLN A 308 19.90 -5.77 -19.76
N PHE A 309 19.78 -4.67 -19.02
CA PHE A 309 20.83 -4.21 -18.12
C PHE A 309 21.05 -5.16 -16.94
N GLN A 310 19.99 -5.61 -16.26
CA GLN A 310 20.12 -6.62 -15.19
C GLN A 310 20.84 -7.87 -15.72
N SER A 311 20.41 -8.41 -16.87
CA SER A 311 20.99 -9.62 -17.48
C SER A 311 22.47 -9.44 -17.87
N HIS A 312 22.90 -8.23 -18.23
CA HIS A 312 24.30 -7.93 -18.50
C HIS A 312 25.15 -7.88 -17.22
N TRP A 313 24.58 -7.42 -16.11
CA TRP A 313 25.25 -7.33 -14.81
C TRP A 313 25.28 -8.68 -14.08
N GLU A 314 24.21 -9.47 -14.17
CA GLU A 314 24.13 -10.84 -13.61
C GLU A 314 25.22 -11.75 -14.19
N ARG A 315 25.53 -11.63 -15.49
CA ARG A 315 26.67 -12.33 -16.13
C ARG A 315 28.02 -12.03 -15.48
N ALA A 316 28.18 -10.87 -14.86
CA ALA A 316 29.37 -10.47 -14.10
C ALA A 316 29.26 -10.77 -12.60
N ASN A 317 28.25 -11.54 -12.17
CA ASN A 317 27.88 -11.80 -10.78
C ASN A 317 27.61 -10.52 -9.97
N LEU A 318 26.96 -9.53 -10.59
CA LEU A 318 26.54 -8.27 -9.96
C LEU A 318 25.03 -8.07 -10.14
N ASP A 319 24.37 -7.53 -9.12
CA ASP A 319 22.92 -7.32 -9.10
C ASP A 319 22.57 -5.82 -9.10
N LEU A 320 21.60 -5.43 -9.92
CA LEU A 320 21.04 -4.07 -9.95
C LEU A 320 19.63 -3.98 -9.32
N SER A 321 19.05 -5.08 -8.82
CA SER A 321 17.69 -5.13 -8.27
C SER A 321 17.41 -4.08 -7.19
N ASN A 322 18.43 -3.72 -6.41
CA ASN A 322 18.37 -2.73 -5.34
C ASN A 322 19.20 -1.46 -5.64
N ARG A 323 19.51 -1.20 -6.92
CA ARG A 323 20.32 -0.06 -7.40
C ARG A 323 19.54 0.81 -8.39
N PRO A 324 18.39 1.40 -7.99
CA PRO A 324 17.53 2.19 -8.88
C PRO A 324 18.26 3.40 -9.49
N GLU A 325 19.26 3.94 -8.80
CA GLU A 325 20.08 5.05 -9.25
C GLU A 325 21.03 4.65 -10.39
N ILE A 326 21.55 3.42 -10.36
CA ILE A 326 22.37 2.86 -11.44
C ILE A 326 21.50 2.45 -12.61
N LEU A 327 20.36 1.82 -12.36
CA LEU A 327 19.36 1.52 -13.40
C LEU A 327 18.92 2.80 -14.15
N GLY A 328 18.59 3.87 -13.43
CA GLY A 328 18.28 5.18 -14.00
C GLY A 328 19.45 5.79 -14.77
N THR A 329 20.68 5.69 -14.23
CA THR A 329 21.90 6.14 -14.92
C THR A 329 22.10 5.41 -16.25
N LEU A 330 21.93 4.08 -16.27
CA LEU A 330 22.05 3.25 -17.46
C LEU A 330 20.92 3.47 -18.46
N PHE A 331 19.69 3.71 -17.99
CA PHE A 331 18.54 4.08 -18.84
C PHE A 331 18.84 5.33 -19.66
N ASN A 332 19.28 6.39 -18.99
CA ASN A 332 19.52 7.69 -19.60
C ASN A 332 20.79 7.73 -20.49
N LEU A 333 21.83 6.95 -20.13
CA LEU A 333 23.10 6.91 -20.89
C LEU A 333 23.16 5.81 -21.97
N GLY A 334 22.28 4.81 -21.89
CA GLY A 334 22.23 3.68 -22.82
C GLY A 334 23.37 2.66 -22.70
N TYR A 335 23.28 1.62 -23.53
CA TYR A 335 24.12 0.42 -23.49
C TYR A 335 25.64 0.66 -23.45
N GLN A 336 26.15 1.69 -24.15
CA GLN A 336 27.59 1.95 -24.24
C GLN A 336 28.24 2.30 -22.88
N LYS A 337 27.44 2.74 -21.90
CA LYS A 337 27.89 3.06 -20.54
C LYS A 337 27.60 1.94 -19.53
N SER A 338 26.88 0.89 -19.91
CA SER A 338 26.72 -0.29 -19.07
C SER A 338 28.01 -1.10 -19.06
N LYS A 339 28.80 -0.94 -18.00
CA LYS A 339 30.05 -1.65 -17.73
C LYS A 339 30.00 -2.22 -16.32
N PRO A 340 29.72 -3.53 -16.15
CA PRO A 340 29.61 -4.16 -14.83
C PRO A 340 30.87 -3.95 -14.00
N LYS A 341 30.72 -3.35 -12.81
CA LYS A 341 31.79 -3.14 -11.84
C LYS A 341 31.24 -3.12 -10.41
N LYS A 342 32.03 -3.57 -9.43
CA LYS A 342 31.61 -3.66 -8.01
C LYS A 342 31.10 -2.32 -7.45
N ASN A 343 31.78 -1.22 -7.81
CA ASN A 343 31.47 0.13 -7.36
C ASN A 343 31.02 1.00 -8.55
N PRO A 344 29.76 0.90 -9.00
CA PRO A 344 29.21 1.80 -10.01
C PRO A 344 28.94 3.19 -9.43
N GLU A 345 29.13 4.20 -10.27
CA GLU A 345 28.83 5.60 -9.96
C GLU A 345 27.45 5.97 -10.53
N VAL A 346 26.72 6.80 -9.79
CA VAL A 346 25.45 7.39 -10.23
C VAL A 346 25.71 8.61 -11.11
N GLY A 347 24.89 8.82 -12.15
CA GLY A 347 25.06 9.93 -13.08
C GLY A 347 23.91 10.08 -14.07
N GLY A 348 24.25 10.29 -15.34
CA GLY A 348 23.31 10.66 -16.41
C GLY A 348 23.32 12.17 -16.67
N SER A 349 22.42 12.63 -17.54
CA SER A 349 22.21 14.05 -17.82
C SER A 349 21.87 14.83 -16.55
N THR A 350 22.46 16.01 -16.39
CA THR A 350 22.12 16.95 -15.32
C THR A 350 21.01 17.91 -15.74
N PHE A 351 20.15 18.29 -14.80
CA PHE A 351 19.13 19.32 -14.99
C PHE A 351 18.71 19.93 -13.65
N LYS A 352 18.32 21.21 -13.67
CA LYS A 352 17.82 21.93 -12.51
C LYS A 352 16.32 21.67 -12.31
N VAL A 353 15.90 21.25 -11.11
CA VAL A 353 14.49 21.27 -10.68
C VAL A 353 14.41 22.30 -9.56
N GLY A 354 13.64 23.36 -9.75
CA GLY A 354 13.59 24.46 -8.77
C GLY A 354 14.92 25.19 -8.69
N GLU A 355 15.56 25.16 -7.52
CA GLU A 355 16.89 25.75 -7.31
C GLU A 355 18.01 24.71 -7.30
N ARG A 356 17.69 23.42 -7.10
CA ARG A 356 18.64 22.31 -6.98
C ARG A 356 18.93 21.62 -8.31
N ASP A 357 20.20 21.25 -8.50
CA ASP A 357 20.65 20.46 -9.64
C ASP A 357 20.57 18.95 -9.35
N TYR A 358 20.06 18.18 -10.31
CA TYR A 358 19.86 16.74 -10.20
C TYR A 358 20.61 16.02 -11.33
N THR A 359 21.18 14.85 -11.02
CA THR A 359 21.52 13.84 -12.04
C THR A 359 20.31 12.94 -12.26
N PHE A 360 20.16 12.41 -13.47
CA PHE A 360 19.06 11.51 -13.80
C PHE A 360 18.97 10.30 -12.85
N GLY A 361 20.10 9.64 -12.58
CA GLY A 361 20.16 8.52 -11.63
C GLY A 361 19.84 8.93 -10.19
N GLY A 362 20.31 10.10 -9.74
CA GLY A 362 20.00 10.63 -8.41
C GLY A 362 18.50 10.90 -8.22
N LEU A 363 17.84 11.46 -9.23
CA LEU A 363 16.38 11.64 -9.19
C LEU A 363 15.63 10.30 -9.20
N CYS A 364 16.10 9.31 -9.96
CA CYS A 364 15.51 7.96 -9.93
C CYS A 364 15.59 7.33 -8.53
N PHE A 365 16.70 7.51 -7.81
CA PHE A 365 16.84 7.09 -6.42
C PHE A 365 15.82 7.77 -5.50
N GLU A 366 15.77 9.10 -5.55
CA GLU A 366 14.87 9.89 -4.71
C GLU A 366 13.42 9.49 -4.95
N PHE A 367 12.97 9.43 -6.21
CA PHE A 367 11.62 8.95 -6.51
C PHE A 367 11.40 7.53 -6.00
N TYR A 368 12.32 6.59 -6.29
CA TYR A 368 12.17 5.18 -5.93
C TYR A 368 11.95 4.96 -4.43
N TYR A 369 12.61 5.73 -3.56
CA TYR A 369 12.47 5.63 -2.10
C TYR A 369 11.61 6.72 -1.42
N SER A 370 11.07 7.69 -2.18
CA SER A 370 10.29 8.82 -1.65
C SER A 370 8.98 8.47 -0.94
N GLY A 371 8.36 7.34 -1.27
CA GLY A 371 6.98 7.04 -0.89
C GLY A 371 5.91 7.70 -1.78
N GLU A 372 6.28 8.60 -2.69
CA GLU A 372 5.37 9.13 -3.71
C GLU A 372 4.88 7.97 -4.60
N LEU A 373 3.56 7.93 -4.89
CA LEU A 373 2.89 6.84 -5.62
C LEU A 373 3.04 5.43 -5.00
N GLN A 374 3.39 5.30 -3.71
CA GLN A 374 3.60 3.98 -3.08
C GLN A 374 2.35 3.08 -3.06
N LYS A 375 1.14 3.66 -3.10
CA LYS A 375 -0.11 2.89 -3.18
C LYS A 375 -0.33 2.30 -4.58
N GLU A 376 0.02 3.06 -5.61
CA GLU A 376 -0.14 2.68 -7.01
C GLU A 376 1.00 1.78 -7.49
N PHE A 377 2.23 2.09 -7.09
CA PHE A 377 3.48 1.44 -7.50
C PHE A 377 4.38 1.22 -6.26
N PRO A 378 4.10 0.19 -5.43
CA PRO A 378 4.87 -0.05 -4.22
C PRO A 378 6.31 -0.51 -4.50
N VAL A 379 7.22 -0.17 -3.59
CA VAL A 379 8.49 -0.92 -3.42
C VAL A 379 8.17 -2.32 -2.89
N THR A 380 8.61 -3.35 -3.60
CA THR A 380 8.39 -4.77 -3.29
C THR A 380 9.63 -5.47 -2.73
N GLY A 381 10.81 -4.84 -2.86
CA GLY A 381 12.11 -5.47 -2.54
C GLY A 381 12.55 -6.56 -3.54
N ARG A 382 11.80 -6.76 -4.63
CA ARG A 382 12.14 -7.70 -5.72
C ARG A 382 12.06 -6.99 -7.07
N GLY A 383 13.05 -6.14 -7.35
CA GLY A 383 13.14 -5.37 -8.60
C GLY A 383 13.04 -6.21 -9.87
N PHE A 384 13.60 -7.43 -9.85
CA PHE A 384 13.56 -8.39 -10.96
C PHE A 384 13.13 -9.79 -10.50
N ILE A 385 12.06 -10.32 -11.09
CA ILE A 385 11.66 -11.73 -10.92
C ILE A 385 12.54 -12.62 -11.83
N PRO A 386 13.07 -13.77 -11.36
CA PRO A 386 13.83 -14.71 -12.19
C PRO A 386 13.01 -15.30 -13.34
N VAL A 387 13.66 -15.58 -14.48
CA VAL A 387 12.97 -16.07 -15.69
C VAL A 387 12.20 -17.37 -15.46
N LYS A 388 12.78 -18.33 -14.72
CA LYS A 388 12.10 -19.61 -14.38
C LYS A 388 10.79 -19.40 -13.59
N GLU A 389 10.74 -18.38 -12.73
CA GLU A 389 9.53 -18.02 -11.98
C GLU A 389 8.49 -17.36 -12.89
N LEU A 390 8.91 -16.57 -13.89
CA LEU A 390 8.03 -15.98 -14.89
C LEU A 390 7.43 -17.03 -15.84
N GLU A 391 8.25 -17.97 -16.31
CA GLU A 391 7.80 -19.10 -17.14
C GLU A 391 6.74 -19.93 -16.42
N SER A 392 6.93 -20.20 -15.12
CA SER A 392 5.92 -20.90 -14.31
C SER A 392 4.65 -20.07 -14.10
N LYS A 393 4.76 -18.77 -13.81
CA LYS A 393 3.60 -17.89 -13.53
C LYS A 393 2.76 -17.55 -14.76
N ASN A 394 3.39 -17.45 -15.92
CA ASN A 394 2.73 -17.06 -17.17
C ASN A 394 2.53 -18.24 -18.13
N LYS A 395 2.62 -19.50 -17.64
CA LYS A 395 2.51 -20.73 -18.44
C LYS A 395 1.27 -20.77 -19.34
N GLU A 396 0.08 -20.57 -18.76
CA GLU A 396 -1.19 -20.60 -19.51
C GLU A 396 -1.23 -19.55 -20.64
N TRP A 397 -0.69 -18.36 -20.36
CA TRP A 397 -0.59 -17.27 -21.33
C TRP A 397 0.43 -17.56 -22.44
N LEU A 398 1.55 -18.21 -22.12
CA LEU A 398 2.53 -18.70 -23.10
C LEU A 398 1.94 -19.79 -24.00
N GLU A 399 1.15 -20.70 -23.44
CA GLU A 399 0.45 -21.76 -24.19
C GLU A 399 -0.61 -21.17 -25.13
N ALA A 400 -1.42 -20.21 -24.66
CA ALA A 400 -2.38 -19.50 -25.48
C ALA A 400 -1.73 -18.72 -26.65
N ILE A 401 -0.57 -18.08 -26.42
CA ILE A 401 0.19 -17.42 -27.48
C ILE A 401 0.75 -18.43 -28.48
N LYS A 402 1.31 -19.55 -28.01
CA LYS A 402 1.82 -20.59 -28.89
C LYS A 402 0.72 -21.10 -29.83
N LYS A 403 -0.47 -21.41 -29.28
CA LYS A 403 -1.65 -21.83 -30.04
C LYS A 403 -2.04 -20.79 -31.10
N ARG A 404 -2.16 -19.50 -30.73
CA ARG A 404 -2.49 -18.43 -31.69
C ARG A 404 -1.46 -18.30 -32.81
N ILE A 405 -0.17 -18.45 -32.53
CA ILE A 405 0.90 -18.38 -33.56
C ILE A 405 0.81 -19.59 -34.51
N GLU A 406 0.44 -20.76 -34.00
CA GLU A 406 0.24 -21.99 -34.78
C GLU A 406 -1.00 -21.85 -35.69
N GLU A 407 -2.13 -21.40 -35.14
CA GLU A 407 -3.36 -21.07 -35.89
C GLU A 407 -3.10 -20.05 -37.02
N GLN A 408 -2.34 -18.98 -36.74
CA GLN A 408 -1.98 -17.96 -37.74
C GLN A 408 -1.07 -18.48 -38.85
N LYS A 409 -0.20 -19.46 -38.55
CA LYS A 409 0.65 -20.10 -39.57
C LYS A 409 -0.18 -20.99 -40.49
N GLU A 410 -1.06 -21.82 -39.92
CA GLU A 410 -1.96 -22.66 -40.71
C GLU A 410 -2.87 -21.82 -41.63
N GLU A 411 -3.38 -20.69 -41.14
CA GLU A 411 -4.21 -19.77 -41.93
C GLU A 411 -3.40 -19.14 -43.08
N ALA A 412 -2.16 -18.71 -42.81
CA ALA A 412 -1.26 -18.17 -43.83
C ALA A 412 -0.86 -19.21 -44.89
N GLU A 413 -0.59 -20.45 -44.49
CA GLU A 413 -0.27 -21.55 -45.41
C GLU A 413 -1.48 -21.92 -46.29
N LYS A 414 -2.69 -21.99 -45.72
CA LYS A 414 -3.94 -22.21 -46.48
C LYS A 414 -4.20 -21.09 -47.50
N LEU A 415 -4.00 -19.82 -47.11
CA LEU A 415 -4.11 -18.69 -48.03
C LEU A 415 -3.09 -18.74 -49.18
N LEU A 416 -1.87 -19.21 -48.90
CA LEU A 416 -0.80 -19.29 -49.89
C LEU A 416 -1.02 -20.44 -50.88
N LEU A 417 -1.58 -21.58 -50.44
CA LEU A 417 -2.02 -22.67 -51.31
C LEU A 417 -3.17 -22.23 -52.23
N LEU A 418 -4.20 -21.55 -51.69
CA LEU A 418 -5.31 -21.03 -52.49
C LEU A 418 -4.86 -20.00 -53.55
N GLN A 419 -3.77 -19.27 -53.32
CA GLN A 419 -3.16 -18.37 -54.31
C GLN A 419 -2.32 -19.10 -55.37
N GLN A 420 -1.90 -20.34 -55.11
CA GLN A 420 -1.18 -21.19 -56.08
C GLN A 420 -2.13 -22.03 -56.93
N GLU A 421 -3.29 -22.44 -56.40
CA GLU A 421 -4.32 -23.17 -57.14
C GLU A 421 -5.21 -22.26 -58.02
N GLY A 422 -5.11 -20.94 -57.85
CA GLY A 422 -5.91 -19.93 -58.59
C GLY A 422 -5.20 -19.24 -59.77
N ASN A 423 -4.05 -19.75 -60.23
CA ASN A 423 -3.25 -19.24 -61.36
C ASN A 423 -3.14 -20.26 -62.50
#